data_AF-A0A9D8QTZ1-F1
#
_entry.id   AF-A0A9D8QTZ1-F1
#
_cell.length_a   1.000
_cell.length_b   1.000
_cell.length_c   1.000
_cell.angle_alpha   90.00
_cell.angle_beta   90.00
_cell.angle_gamma   90.00
#
_symmetry.space_group_name_H-M   'P 1'
#
loop_
_entity.id
_entity.type
_entity.pdbx_description
1 polymer ?
#
loop_
_entity_poly.entity_id
_entity_poly.type
_entity_poly.pdbx_seq_one_letter_code
_entity_poly.pdbx_strand_id
1 'polypeptide(L)'
;MIAIAQIKTSAKNKELVTQLTRKFALGAENVIARIAIAYSLKSGVKFQPTEIKDAGGKEYSKSVLFGNLFPLYVAMVCAHYGIKDTDKDLPRYFKMHLDDGLERIAADVKDNPNLVGFDYLFDHIHEGLEEL
;
A
#
# COMPACT_ATOMS: atom_id res chain seq x y z
N MET A 1 -9.32 -2.42 19.29
CA MET A 1 -8.90 -1.66 18.09
C MET A 1 -7.86 -0.61 18.46
N ILE A 2 -6.66 -0.69 17.88
CA ILE A 2 -5.64 0.35 18.04
C ILE A 2 -6.05 1.64 17.32
N ALA A 3 -5.71 2.77 17.94
CA ALA A 3 -5.87 4.09 17.35
C ALA A 3 -4.78 4.33 16.30
N ILE A 4 -5.09 4.05 15.03
CA ILE A 4 -4.33 4.57 13.89
C ILE A 4 -4.90 5.93 13.53
N ALA A 5 -4.16 7.01 13.79
CA ALA A 5 -4.59 8.36 13.43
C ALA A 5 -4.19 8.72 11.99
N GLN A 6 -2.95 8.40 11.63
CA GLN A 6 -2.33 8.78 10.35
C GLN A 6 -1.24 7.79 9.97
N ILE A 7 -0.96 7.71 8.66
CA ILE A 7 0.15 6.93 8.09
C ILE A 7 0.94 7.87 7.17
N LYS A 8 2.28 7.80 7.25
CA LYS A 8 3.19 8.61 6.43
C LYS A 8 4.12 7.73 5.61
N THR A 9 4.27 8.05 4.32
CA THR A 9 5.30 7.42 3.49
C THR A 9 6.70 7.89 3.91
N SER A 10 7.73 7.20 3.43
CA SER A 10 9.11 7.71 3.48
C SER A 10 9.29 8.96 2.62
N ALA A 11 10.31 9.76 2.93
CA ALA A 11 10.69 10.93 2.15
C ALA A 11 10.96 10.56 0.68
N LYS A 12 11.62 9.42 0.44
CA LYS A 12 11.88 8.86 -0.89
C LYS A 12 10.60 8.63 -1.69
N ASN A 13 9.54 8.19 -1.02
CA ASN A 13 8.27 7.83 -1.66
C ASN A 13 7.32 9.01 -1.86
N LYS A 14 7.64 10.21 -1.36
CA LYS A 14 6.81 11.40 -1.54
C LYS A 14 6.52 11.70 -3.01
N GLU A 15 7.57 11.60 -3.83
CA GLU A 15 7.50 11.88 -5.26
C GLU A 15 6.81 10.74 -6.01
N LEU A 16 7.09 9.48 -5.66
CA LEU A 16 6.47 8.31 -6.28
C LEU A 16 4.95 8.34 -6.20
N VAL A 17 4.38 8.74 -5.06
CA VAL A 17 2.93 8.93 -4.92
C VAL A 17 2.39 9.84 -6.02
N THR A 18 3.01 11.00 -6.21
CA THR A 18 2.54 12.02 -7.16
C THR A 18 2.68 11.51 -8.60
N GLN A 19 3.82 10.89 -8.93
CA GLN A 19 4.10 10.36 -10.26
C GLN A 19 3.17 9.21 -10.63
N LEU A 20 3.01 8.23 -9.75
CA LEU A 20 2.15 7.07 -9.99
C LEU A 20 0.68 7.48 -10.06
N THR A 21 0.21 8.41 -9.22
CA THR A 21 -1.16 8.94 -9.30
C THR A 21 -1.44 9.52 -10.69
N ARG A 22 -0.51 10.31 -11.23
CA ARG A 22 -0.64 10.90 -12.58
C ARG A 22 -0.56 9.84 -13.67
N LYS A 23 0.37 8.90 -13.56
CA LYS A 23 0.61 7.84 -14.54
C LYS A 23 -0.60 6.90 -14.67
N PHE A 24 -1.18 6.51 -13.54
CA PHE A 24 -2.28 5.56 -13.51
C PHE A 24 -3.64 6.25 -13.72
N ALA A 25 -3.78 7.53 -13.34
CA ALA A 25 -4.99 8.33 -13.51
C ALA A 25 -6.26 7.69 -12.90
N LEU A 26 -6.10 6.92 -11.82
CA LEU A 26 -7.19 6.18 -11.15
C LEU A 26 -7.93 7.00 -10.07
N GLY A 27 -7.63 8.29 -9.96
CA GLY A 27 -8.24 9.20 -8.98
C GLY A 27 -7.20 9.90 -8.11
N ALA A 28 -7.55 10.15 -6.85
CA ALA A 28 -6.70 10.88 -5.90
C ALA A 28 -5.53 10.02 -5.38
N GLU A 29 -4.53 10.68 -4.77
CA GLU A 29 -3.29 10.02 -4.28
C GLU A 29 -3.53 8.90 -3.25
N ASN A 30 -4.65 8.92 -2.54
CA ASN A 30 -5.01 7.83 -1.62
C ASN A 30 -5.40 6.54 -2.36
N VAL A 31 -5.79 6.61 -3.64
CA VAL A 31 -6.12 5.42 -4.45
C VAL A 31 -4.84 4.64 -4.76
N ILE A 32 -3.79 5.29 -5.25
CA ILE A 32 -2.52 4.59 -5.50
C ILE A 32 -1.90 4.05 -4.21
N ALA A 33 -2.07 4.77 -3.09
CA ALA A 33 -1.61 4.32 -1.78
C ALA A 33 -2.32 3.03 -1.32
N ARG A 34 -3.63 2.91 -1.56
CA ARG A 34 -4.41 1.70 -1.29
C ARG A 34 -3.95 0.52 -2.14
N ILE A 35 -3.76 0.75 -3.44
CA ILE A 35 -3.26 -0.25 -4.39
C ILE A 35 -1.88 -0.74 -3.96
N ALA A 36 -0.97 0.17 -3.58
CA ALA A 36 0.36 -0.18 -3.08
C ALA A 36 0.30 -1.13 -1.88
N ILE A 37 -0.53 -0.83 -0.86
CA ILE A 37 -0.65 -1.72 0.31
C ILE A 37 -1.11 -3.12 -0.11
N ALA A 38 -2.15 -3.21 -0.94
CA ALA A 38 -2.68 -4.49 -1.40
C ALA A 38 -1.66 -5.26 -2.26
N TYR A 39 -0.95 -4.57 -3.15
CA TYR A 39 0.06 -5.16 -4.03
C TYR A 39 1.26 -5.71 -3.25
N SER A 40 1.73 -4.95 -2.25
CA SER A 40 2.78 -5.41 -1.34
C SER A 40 2.33 -6.65 -0.55
N LEU A 41 1.10 -6.68 -0.05
CA LEU A 41 0.54 -7.86 0.63
C LEU A 41 0.44 -9.08 -0.29
N LYS A 42 -0.02 -8.91 -1.54
CA LYS A 42 -0.09 -9.98 -2.56
C LYS A 42 1.27 -10.66 -2.74
N SER A 43 2.37 -9.90 -2.71
CA SER A 43 3.72 -10.46 -2.90
C SER A 43 4.17 -11.45 -1.82
N GLY A 44 3.45 -11.55 -0.69
CA GLY A 44 3.78 -12.45 0.41
C GLY A 44 4.92 -11.96 1.30
N VAL A 45 5.55 -10.82 0.99
CA VAL A 45 6.67 -10.27 1.78
C VAL A 45 6.25 -9.96 3.22
N LYS A 46 7.06 -10.35 4.20
CA LYS A 46 6.86 -10.03 5.61
C LYS A 46 8.01 -9.15 6.11
N PHE A 47 7.65 -8.03 6.72
CA PHE A 47 8.61 -7.09 7.28
C PHE A 47 8.77 -7.26 8.78
N GLN A 48 9.93 -6.90 9.31
CA GLN A 48 10.09 -6.69 10.74
C GLN A 48 9.75 -5.24 11.10
N PRO A 49 9.01 -4.97 12.20
CA PRO A 49 8.65 -3.60 12.61
C PRO A 49 9.84 -2.63 12.82
N THR A 50 11.04 -3.17 12.99
CA THR A 50 12.32 -2.48 13.14
C THR A 50 12.87 -1.95 11.82
N GLU A 51 12.43 -2.48 10.68
CA GLU A 51 12.87 -2.11 9.33
C GLU A 51 12.14 -0.87 8.78
N ILE A 52 11.27 -0.26 9.60
CA ILE A 52 10.48 0.89 9.22
C ILE A 52 11.38 2.06 8.77
N LYS A 53 11.12 2.57 7.57
CA LYS A 53 11.80 3.75 7.00
C LYS A 53 11.31 5.04 7.66
N ASP A 54 11.94 6.16 7.34
CA ASP A 54 11.57 7.49 7.83
C ASP A 54 10.10 7.86 7.48
N ALA A 55 9.58 8.90 8.12
CA ALA A 55 8.19 9.37 7.95
C ALA A 55 8.11 10.78 7.32
N GLY A 56 9.07 11.14 6.45
CA GLY A 56 9.18 12.48 5.83
C GLY A 56 8.35 12.69 4.55
N GLY A 57 7.53 11.72 4.16
CA GLY A 57 6.79 11.73 2.90
C GLY A 57 5.37 12.29 2.96
N LYS A 58 4.48 11.72 2.15
CA LYS A 58 3.05 12.07 2.11
C LYS A 58 2.35 11.52 3.35
N GLU A 59 1.48 12.33 3.93
CA GLU A 59 0.69 11.99 5.12
C GLU A 59 -0.77 11.76 4.72
N TYR A 60 -1.35 10.68 5.23
CA TYR A 60 -2.78 10.41 5.10
C TYR A 60 -3.38 10.16 6.48
N SER A 61 -4.48 10.83 6.78
CA SER A 61 -5.30 10.43 7.92
C SER A 61 -5.90 9.05 7.66
N LYS A 62 -6.25 8.31 8.72
CA LYS A 62 -6.96 7.02 8.61
C LYS A 62 -8.22 7.13 7.74
N SER A 63 -9.01 8.18 7.90
CA SER A 63 -10.25 8.39 7.13
C SER A 63 -9.98 8.62 5.64
N VAL A 64 -8.94 9.40 5.31
CA VAL A 64 -8.54 9.64 3.92
C VAL A 64 -7.96 8.36 3.29
N LEU A 65 -7.03 7.68 3.98
CA LEU A 65 -6.35 6.51 3.43
C LEU A 65 -7.27 5.31 3.30
N PHE A 66 -8.17 5.05 4.24
CA PHE A 66 -8.93 3.80 4.24
C PHE A 66 -10.45 3.99 4.13
N GLY A 67 -10.97 5.13 4.58
CA GLY A 67 -12.42 5.36 4.67
C GLY A 67 -13.12 4.21 5.41
N ASN A 68 -14.23 3.74 4.85
CA ASN A 68 -15.02 2.64 5.41
C ASN A 68 -14.37 1.26 5.23
N LEU A 69 -13.31 1.15 4.42
CA LEU A 69 -12.60 -0.11 4.19
C LEU A 69 -11.54 -0.42 5.25
N PHE A 70 -11.33 0.47 6.23
CA PHE A 70 -10.31 0.24 7.26
C PHE A 70 -10.36 -1.15 7.93
N PRO A 71 -11.53 -1.70 8.32
CA PRO A 71 -11.58 -3.03 8.90
C PRO A 71 -11.06 -4.13 7.98
N LEU A 72 -11.30 -4.02 6.66
CA LEU A 72 -10.79 -4.97 5.66
C LEU A 72 -9.26 -4.92 5.60
N TYR A 73 -8.67 -3.73 5.54
CA TYR A 73 -7.21 -3.56 5.54
C TYR A 73 -6.55 -4.11 6.81
N VAL A 74 -7.18 -3.90 7.97
CA VAL A 74 -6.72 -4.50 9.23
C VAL A 74 -6.77 -6.02 9.15
N ALA A 75 -7.89 -6.59 8.70
CA ALA A 75 -8.03 -8.04 8.57
C ALA A 75 -6.97 -8.65 7.64
N MET A 76 -6.68 -8.02 6.50
CA MET A 76 -5.65 -8.48 5.57
C MET A 76 -4.25 -8.50 6.21
N VAL A 77 -3.86 -7.43 6.91
CA VAL A 77 -2.56 -7.38 7.60
C VAL A 77 -2.52 -8.38 8.76
N CYS A 78 -3.58 -8.46 9.56
CA CYS A 78 -3.68 -9.43 10.66
C CYS A 78 -3.54 -10.88 10.17
N ALA A 79 -4.23 -11.24 9.08
CA ALA A 79 -4.12 -12.55 8.46
C ALA A 79 -2.70 -12.82 7.93
N HIS A 80 -2.13 -11.84 7.23
CA HIS A 80 -0.78 -11.94 6.66
C HIS A 80 0.30 -12.19 7.71
N TYR A 81 0.25 -11.46 8.83
CA TYR A 81 1.25 -11.57 9.90
C TYR A 81 0.88 -12.57 11.01
N GLY A 82 -0.35 -13.07 11.06
CA GLY A 82 -0.83 -13.92 12.14
C GLY A 82 -0.97 -13.18 13.48
N ILE A 83 -1.35 -11.89 13.43
CA ILE A 83 -1.43 -11.00 14.60
C ILE A 83 -2.87 -10.55 14.87
N LYS A 84 -3.14 -10.07 16.08
CA LYS A 84 -4.45 -9.51 16.47
C LYS A 84 -4.59 -8.06 16.00
N ASP A 85 -5.83 -7.57 15.89
CA ASP A 85 -6.14 -6.17 15.55
C ASP A 85 -5.73 -5.16 16.67
N THR A 86 -5.31 -5.69 17.82
CA THR A 86 -4.73 -4.97 18.95
C THR A 86 -3.20 -4.97 18.95
N ASP A 87 -2.55 -5.45 17.89
CA ASP A 87 -1.09 -5.45 17.79
C ASP A 87 -0.53 -4.03 17.59
N LYS A 88 0.35 -3.60 18.51
CA LYS A 88 0.92 -2.23 18.55
C LYS A 88 1.68 -1.85 17.28
N ASP A 89 2.17 -2.82 16.53
CA ASP A 89 2.99 -2.61 15.34
C ASP A 89 2.16 -2.57 14.04
N LEU A 90 0.83 -2.74 14.13
CA LEU A 90 -0.10 -2.61 13.00
C LEU A 90 0.08 -1.31 12.18
N PRO A 91 0.27 -0.11 12.77
CA PRO A 91 0.56 1.10 11.99
C PRO A 91 1.87 1.00 11.21
N ARG A 92 2.87 0.30 11.76
CA ARG A 92 4.18 0.12 11.12
C ARG A 92 4.05 -0.80 9.91
N TYR A 93 3.30 -1.90 10.03
CA TYR A 93 3.05 -2.79 8.90
C TYR A 93 2.32 -2.07 7.75
N PHE A 94 1.31 -1.25 8.04
CA PHE A 94 0.68 -0.43 7.00
C PHE A 94 1.66 0.50 6.31
N LYS A 95 2.50 1.21 7.08
CA LYS A 95 3.53 2.09 6.51
C LYS A 95 4.50 1.31 5.62
N MET A 96 4.99 0.16 6.07
CA MET A 96 5.97 -0.64 5.34
C MET A 96 5.38 -1.19 4.04
N HIS A 97 4.16 -1.74 4.07
CA HIS A 97 3.49 -2.20 2.85
C HIS A 97 3.12 -1.06 1.90
N LEU A 98 2.75 0.11 2.42
CA LEU A 98 2.56 1.29 1.59
C LEU A 98 3.86 1.69 0.88
N ASP A 99 4.96 1.76 1.62
CA ASP A 99 6.25 2.16 1.06
C ASP A 99 6.79 1.14 0.05
N ASP A 100 6.74 -0.16 0.37
CA ASP A 100 7.17 -1.25 -0.51
C ASP A 100 6.30 -1.36 -1.75
N GLY A 101 4.97 -1.26 -1.60
CA GLY A 101 4.05 -1.31 -2.73
C GLY A 101 4.26 -0.19 -3.74
N LEU A 102 4.53 1.04 -3.28
CA LEU A 102 4.87 2.17 -4.15
C LEU A 102 6.18 1.92 -4.90
N GLU A 103 7.19 1.35 -4.22
CA GLU A 103 8.47 1.02 -4.84
C GLU A 103 8.32 -0.10 -5.90
N ARG A 104 7.48 -1.11 -5.65
CA ARG A 104 7.19 -2.18 -6.63
C ARG A 104 6.44 -1.68 -7.85
N ILE A 105 5.36 -0.92 -7.66
CA ILE A 105 4.60 -0.35 -8.79
C ILE A 105 5.51 0.56 -9.63
N ALA A 106 6.39 1.33 -8.98
CA ALA A 106 7.36 2.16 -9.69
C ALA A 106 8.39 1.34 -10.49
N ALA A 107 8.80 0.17 -9.98
CA ALA A 107 9.65 -0.76 -10.72
C ALA A 107 8.91 -1.32 -11.94
N ASP A 108 7.65 -1.73 -11.80
CA ASP A 108 6.84 -2.23 -12.90
C ASP A 108 6.67 -1.18 -14.01
N VAL A 109 6.42 0.09 -13.65
CA VAL A 109 6.36 1.20 -14.62
C VAL A 109 7.70 1.45 -15.29
N LYS A 110 8.80 1.28 -14.57
CA LYS A 110 10.14 1.44 -15.15
C LYS A 110 10.42 0.33 -16.17
N ASP A 111 10.01 -0.90 -15.87
CA ASP A 111 10.22 -2.06 -16.72
C ASP A 111 9.26 -2.05 -17.92
N ASN A 112 8.03 -1.59 -17.74
CA ASN A 112 7.06 -1.35 -18.81
C ASN A 112 6.44 0.07 -18.71
N PRO A 113 7.06 1.07 -19.37
CA PRO A 113 6.56 2.45 -19.36
C PRO A 113 5.18 2.64 -19.99
N ASN A 114 4.67 1.66 -20.74
CA ASN A 114 3.36 1.75 -21.39
C ASN A 114 2.21 1.26 -20.51
N LEU A 115 2.47 0.83 -19.27
CA LEU A 115 1.41 0.43 -18.34
C LEU A 115 0.35 1.52 -18.18
N VAL A 116 -0.91 1.11 -18.30
CA VAL A 116 -2.12 1.92 -18.16
C VAL A 116 -2.84 1.47 -16.90
N GLY A 117 -3.42 2.40 -16.14
CA GLY A 117 -3.81 2.11 -14.77
C GLY A 117 -4.90 1.05 -14.59
N PHE A 118 -5.93 1.07 -15.45
CA PHE A 118 -6.99 0.04 -15.38
C PHE A 118 -6.50 -1.31 -15.88
N ASP A 119 -5.75 -1.35 -16.98
CA ASP A 119 -5.20 -2.61 -17.51
C ASP A 119 -4.28 -3.28 -16.49
N TYR A 120 -3.36 -2.52 -15.88
CA TYR A 120 -2.48 -3.02 -14.82
C TYR A 120 -3.26 -3.59 -13.62
N LEU A 121 -4.36 -2.95 -13.22
CA LEU A 121 -5.21 -3.45 -12.14
C LEU A 121 -5.91 -4.76 -12.55
N PHE A 122 -6.45 -4.81 -13.77
CA PHE A 122 -7.15 -6.00 -14.26
C PHE A 122 -6.22 -7.20 -14.38
N ASP A 123 -5.00 -7.00 -14.88
CA ASP A 123 -3.99 -8.06 -14.97
C ASP A 123 -3.73 -8.67 -13.58
N HIS A 124 -3.46 -7.85 -12.57
CA HIS A 124 -3.19 -8.36 -11.23
C HIS A 124 -4.39 -8.97 -10.51
N ILE A 125 -5.61 -8.48 -10.78
CA ILE A 125 -6.84 -9.08 -10.27
C ILE A 125 -7.05 -10.44 -10.93
N HIS A 126 -6.84 -10.53 -12.24
CA HIS A 126 -6.98 -11.78 -12.99
C HIS A 126 -6.00 -12.84 -12.49
N GLU A 127 -4.70 -12.51 -12.37
CA GLU A 127 -3.68 -13.39 -11.77
C GLU A 127 -4.11 -13.90 -10.40
N GLY A 128 -4.56 -13.00 -9.51
CA GLY A 128 -4.97 -13.39 -8.16
C GLY A 128 -6.23 -14.27 -8.11
N LEU A 129 -7.10 -14.20 -9.13
CA LEU A 129 -8.27 -15.07 -9.24
C LEU A 129 -7.91 -16.46 -9.79
N GLU A 130 -6.86 -16.58 -10.61
CA GLU A 130 -6.37 -17.88 -11.10
C GLU A 130 -5.65 -18.70 -10.02
N GLU A 131 -5.18 -18.05 -8.96
CA GLU A 131 -4.51 -18.68 -7.81
C GLU A 131 -5.48 -19.28 -6.76
N LEU A 132 -6.80 -19.08 -6.91
CA LEU A 132 -7.86 -19.58 -6.00
C LEU A 132 -8.38 -20.97 -6.39
#